data_AF-A0A0P7ZAL8-F1
#
_entry.id   AF-A0A0P7ZAL8-F1
#
_cell.length_a   1.000
_cell.length_b   1.000
_cell.length_c   1.000
_cell.angle_alpha   90.00
_cell.angle_beta   90.00
_cell.angle_gamma   90.00
#
_symmetry.space_group_name_H-M   'P 1'
#
loop_
_entity.id
_entity.type
_entity.pdbx_description
1 polymer ?
#
loop_
_entity_poly.entity_id
_entity_poly.type
_entity_poly.pdbx_seq_one_letter_code
_entity_poly.pdbx_strand_id
1 'polypeptide(L)'
;MNQAELNKEELCRFICQQLPIHRLQQMLESIEVAFQKSDSHLKETYKHVPLAGPGPQSHHFTVQEALLSLPKDEKFEASNQATKPAGGYYALIRAGTMQITTSVITMGRTPPIRDAKFRRDLSRENERLEKQHPDLFKASASPLGPSQENLHALLLPHTTKWSESDHSSPIGVTIAVPYSDPRAGFHLYMDVGQLWQYYSEAGDEVEDIAYPTLRDRMRRAENRDQIEGGNE
;
A
#
# COMPACT_ATOMS: atom_id res chain seq x y z
N MET A 1 -18.55 -7.79 -18.72
CA MET A 1 -17.62 -7.34 -17.66
C MET A 1 -18.46 -6.75 -16.55
N ASN A 2 -18.29 -7.24 -15.33
CA ASN A 2 -18.94 -6.65 -14.16
C ASN A 2 -18.28 -5.30 -13.84
N GLN A 3 -19.00 -4.35 -13.24
CA GLN A 3 -18.47 -3.04 -12.85
C GLN A 3 -17.23 -3.15 -11.96
N ALA A 4 -17.16 -4.19 -11.12
CA ALA A 4 -16.00 -4.46 -10.26
C ALA A 4 -14.74 -4.81 -11.07
N GLU A 5 -14.86 -5.59 -12.15
CA GLU A 5 -13.75 -5.94 -13.04
C GLU A 5 -13.24 -4.71 -13.79
N LEU A 6 -14.16 -3.86 -14.26
CA LEU A 6 -13.82 -2.62 -14.95
C LEU A 6 -13.10 -1.63 -14.03
N ASN A 7 -13.57 -1.47 -12.79
CA ASN A 7 -12.90 -0.65 -11.78
C ASN A 7 -11.49 -1.19 -11.46
N LYS A 8 -11.32 -2.52 -11.42
CA LYS A 8 -10.02 -3.17 -11.17
C LYS A 8 -9.03 -2.86 -12.28
N GLU A 9 -9.43 -3.01 -13.55
CA GLU A 9 -8.57 -2.72 -14.71
C GLU A 9 -8.15 -1.24 -14.77
N GLU A 10 -9.10 -0.33 -14.58
CA GLU A 10 -8.81 1.11 -14.54
C GLU A 10 -7.87 1.48 -13.39
N LEU A 11 -8.02 0.83 -12.23
CA LEU A 11 -7.13 1.03 -11.09
C LEU A 11 -5.72 0.52 -11.37
N CYS A 12 -5.56 -0.64 -12.02
CA CYS A 12 -4.26 -1.12 -12.48
C CYS A 12 -3.60 -0.13 -13.44
N ARG A 13 -4.35 0.36 -14.44
CA ARG A 13 -3.84 1.37 -15.40
C ARG A 13 -3.44 2.66 -14.70
N PHE A 14 -4.24 3.15 -13.77
CA PHE A 14 -3.93 4.34 -12.98
C PHE A 14 -2.64 4.15 -12.16
N ILE A 15 -2.46 2.99 -11.52
CA ILE A 15 -1.21 2.66 -10.81
C ILE A 15 -0.02 2.71 -11.77
N CYS A 16 -0.13 2.11 -12.97
CA CYS A 16 0.92 2.13 -13.98
C CYS A 16 1.27 3.55 -14.48
N GLN A 17 0.28 4.45 -14.56
CA GLN A 17 0.50 5.86 -14.90
C GLN A 17 1.26 6.61 -13.80
N GLN A 18 0.90 6.38 -12.53
CA GLN A 18 1.48 7.10 -11.39
C GLN A 18 2.84 6.55 -10.95
N LEU A 19 3.06 5.25 -11.11
CA LEU A 19 4.29 4.57 -10.72
C LEU A 19 4.97 3.99 -11.97
N PRO A 20 6.01 4.65 -12.52
CA PRO A 20 6.73 4.12 -13.67
C PRO A 20 7.35 2.74 -13.41
N ILE A 21 7.43 1.91 -14.45
CA ILE A 21 7.93 0.52 -14.35
C ILE A 21 9.30 0.41 -13.66
N HIS A 22 10.25 1.29 -14.02
CA HIS A 22 11.59 1.29 -13.44
C HIS A 22 11.58 1.62 -11.93
N ARG A 23 10.62 2.43 -11.46
CA ARG A 23 10.47 2.74 -10.03
C ARG A 23 9.91 1.56 -9.26
N LEU A 24 8.92 0.86 -9.83
CA LEU A 24 8.40 -0.36 -9.23
C LEU A 24 9.50 -1.43 -9.17
N GLN A 25 10.29 -1.63 -10.23
CA GLN A 25 11.44 -2.55 -10.23
C GLN A 25 12.45 -2.21 -9.14
N GLN A 26 12.88 -0.94 -9.04
CA GLN A 26 13.79 -0.49 -7.97
C GLN A 26 13.25 -0.78 -6.57
N MET A 27 11.94 -0.57 -6.35
CA MET A 27 11.30 -0.88 -5.07
C MET A 27 11.36 -2.37 -4.76
N LEU A 28 11.07 -3.24 -5.74
CA LEU A 28 11.12 -4.69 -5.57
C LEU A 28 12.54 -5.20 -5.31
N GLU A 29 13.52 -4.72 -6.08
CA GLU A 29 14.94 -5.06 -5.87
C GLU A 29 15.41 -4.63 -4.47
N SER A 30 15.02 -3.43 -4.03
CA SER A 30 15.35 -2.93 -2.69
C SER A 30 14.73 -3.78 -1.58
N ILE A 31 13.51 -4.29 -1.79
CA ILE A 31 12.85 -5.22 -0.87
C ILE A 31 13.62 -6.55 -0.81
N GLU A 32 14.02 -7.09 -1.96
CA GLU A 32 14.77 -8.35 -2.02
C GLU A 32 16.11 -8.25 -1.28
N VAL A 33 16.88 -7.18 -1.55
CA VAL A 33 18.14 -6.90 -0.84
C VAL A 33 17.91 -6.72 0.66
N ALA A 34 16.81 -6.07 1.06
CA ALA A 34 16.45 -5.89 2.47
C ALA A 34 16.15 -7.21 3.17
N PHE A 35 15.48 -8.15 2.51
CA PHE A 35 15.24 -9.49 3.04
C PHE A 35 16.55 -10.24 3.25
N GLN A 36 17.44 -10.25 2.25
CA GLN A 36 18.75 -10.91 2.33
C GLN A 36 19.59 -10.33 3.47
N LYS A 37 19.64 -9.01 3.59
CA LYS A 37 20.37 -8.30 4.66
C LYS A 37 19.81 -8.64 6.04
N SER A 38 18.49 -8.62 6.18
CA SER A 38 17.82 -8.92 7.45
C SER A 38 18.01 -10.38 7.88
N ASP A 39 17.85 -11.34 6.95
CA ASP A 39 18.06 -12.76 7.23
C ASP A 39 19.50 -13.06 7.62
N SER A 40 20.48 -12.48 6.90
CA SER A 40 21.91 -12.61 7.23
C SER A 40 22.20 -12.07 8.64
N HIS A 41 21.71 -10.87 8.94
CA HIS A 41 21.89 -10.26 10.26
C HIS A 41 21.25 -11.08 11.39
N LEU A 42 20.06 -11.62 11.17
CA LEU A 42 19.35 -12.45 12.14
C LEU A 42 20.11 -13.75 12.41
N LYS A 43 20.61 -14.43 11.36
CA LYS A 43 21.39 -15.68 11.46
C LYS A 43 22.73 -15.48 12.18
N GLU A 44 23.39 -14.34 11.96
CA GLU A 44 24.63 -13.99 12.64
C GLU A 44 24.41 -13.69 14.14
N THR A 45 23.31 -12.99 14.45
CA THR A 45 23.03 -12.47 15.81
C THR A 45 22.37 -13.50 16.72
N TYR A 46 21.36 -14.21 16.22
CA TYR A 46 20.51 -15.10 17.02
C TYR A 46 20.79 -16.57 16.72
N LYS A 47 21.77 -17.15 17.43
CA LYS A 47 22.15 -18.57 17.27
C LYS A 47 21.33 -19.54 18.10
N HIS A 48 20.70 -19.05 19.17
CA HIS A 48 19.99 -19.87 20.17
C HIS A 48 18.54 -19.44 20.39
N VAL A 49 18.16 -18.26 19.89
CA VAL A 49 16.82 -17.69 20.09
C VAL A 49 15.97 -17.98 18.84
N PRO A 50 14.74 -18.51 19.00
CA PRO A 50 13.83 -18.67 17.87
C PRO A 50 13.53 -17.34 17.18
N LEU A 51 13.62 -17.31 15.85
CA LEU A 51 13.44 -16.09 15.05
C LEU A 51 11.98 -15.62 14.96
N ALA A 52 11.00 -16.42 15.39
CA ALA A 52 9.59 -16.06 15.33
C ALA A 52 9.21 -14.76 16.07
N GLY A 53 10.02 -14.36 17.07
CA GLY A 53 9.89 -13.07 17.75
C GLY A 53 10.56 -11.91 16.99
N PRO A 54 11.90 -11.88 16.91
CA PRO A 54 12.65 -10.75 16.34
C PRO A 54 12.60 -10.69 14.81
N GLY A 55 12.41 -11.82 14.14
CA GLY A 55 12.43 -11.94 12.68
C GLY A 55 11.45 -11.02 11.96
N PRO A 56 10.13 -11.09 12.25
CA PRO A 56 9.15 -10.26 11.57
C PRO A 56 9.44 -8.76 11.69
N GLN A 57 9.90 -8.33 12.87
CA GLN A 57 10.23 -6.93 13.12
C GLN A 57 11.50 -6.52 12.37
N SER A 58 12.53 -7.36 12.36
CA SER A 58 13.78 -7.10 11.63
C SER A 58 13.53 -6.97 10.13
N HIS A 59 12.76 -7.87 9.52
CA HIS A 59 12.38 -7.75 8.12
C HIS A 59 11.61 -6.45 7.86
N HIS A 60 10.61 -6.17 8.69
CA HIS A 60 9.82 -4.96 8.52
C HIS A 60 10.69 -3.70 8.54
N PHE A 61 11.53 -3.51 9.56
CA PHE A 61 12.37 -2.32 9.66
C PHE A 61 13.42 -2.24 8.57
N THR A 62 14.03 -3.36 8.19
CA THR A 62 15.04 -3.38 7.11
C THR A 62 14.41 -3.02 5.77
N VAL A 63 13.17 -3.47 5.51
CA VAL A 63 12.41 -3.07 4.32
C VAL A 63 12.03 -1.59 4.36
N GLN A 64 11.55 -1.07 5.50
CA GLN A 64 11.27 0.37 5.61
C GLN A 64 12.52 1.20 5.31
N GLU A 65 13.66 0.82 5.89
CA GLU A 65 14.95 1.51 5.70
C GLU A 65 15.41 1.49 4.23
N ALA A 66 15.30 0.33 3.56
CA ALA A 66 15.66 0.20 2.16
C ALA A 66 14.78 1.09 1.26
N LEU A 67 13.48 1.12 1.53
CA LEU A 67 12.54 1.97 0.78
C LEU A 67 12.77 3.47 1.03
N LEU A 68 13.15 3.86 2.24
CA LEU A 68 13.53 5.25 2.55
C LEU A 68 14.81 5.69 1.84
N SER A 69 15.67 4.74 1.46
CA SER A 69 16.95 4.97 0.80
C SER A 69 16.84 5.08 -0.73
N LEU A 70 15.64 4.93 -1.30
CA LEU A 70 15.43 5.01 -2.75
C LEU A 70 15.77 6.40 -3.30
N PRO A 71 16.33 6.49 -4.52
CA PRO A 71 16.63 7.78 -5.17
C PRO A 71 15.36 8.58 -5.39
N LYS A 72 15.37 9.84 -4.93
CA LYS A 72 14.23 10.76 -5.01
C LYS A 72 14.31 11.60 -6.28
N ASP A 73 13.16 11.93 -6.85
CA ASP A 73 13.03 12.92 -7.92
C ASP A 73 11.73 13.73 -7.73
N GLU A 74 11.38 14.55 -8.72
CA GLU A 74 10.19 15.43 -8.66
C GLU A 74 8.86 14.66 -8.56
N LYS A 75 8.79 13.44 -9.12
CA LYS A 75 7.56 12.63 -9.17
C LYS A 75 7.59 11.44 -8.21
N PHE A 76 8.73 11.17 -7.58
CA PHE A 76 8.95 10.04 -6.69
C PHE A 76 9.70 10.48 -5.42
N GLU A 77 9.02 10.42 -4.27
CA GLU A 77 9.57 10.80 -2.97
C GLU A 77 9.35 9.70 -1.94
N ALA A 78 10.41 9.28 -1.23
CA ALA A 78 10.30 8.48 -0.01
C ALA A 78 10.49 9.37 1.22
N SER A 79 9.55 9.31 2.16
CA SER A 79 9.57 10.09 3.41
C SER A 79 9.34 9.20 4.63
N ASN A 80 10.03 9.51 5.73
CA ASN A 80 9.86 8.81 7.00
C ASN A 80 8.70 9.46 7.77
N GLN A 81 7.70 8.66 8.12
CA GLN A 81 6.50 9.12 8.84
C GLN A 81 6.37 8.42 10.18
N ALA A 82 5.96 9.17 11.20
CA ALA A 82 5.65 8.61 12.52
C ALA A 82 4.18 8.12 12.57
N THR A 83 3.97 6.99 13.23
CA THR A 83 2.62 6.49 13.58
C THR A 83 1.90 7.42 14.58
N LYS A 84 0.55 7.42 14.62
CA LYS A 84 -0.23 8.35 15.46
C LYS A 84 -1.39 7.66 16.22
N PRO A 85 -1.19 7.10 17.44
CA PRO A 85 -0.22 7.64 18.38
C PRO A 85 1.22 7.20 18.11
N ALA A 86 2.18 8.03 18.50
CA ALA A 86 3.61 7.73 18.41
C ALA A 86 3.93 6.33 18.95
N GLY A 87 4.79 5.60 18.24
CA GLY A 87 5.16 4.22 18.60
C GLY A 87 5.96 3.47 17.53
N GLY A 88 6.21 4.08 16.38
CA GLY A 88 6.94 3.48 15.27
C GLY A 88 6.99 4.42 14.07
N TYR A 89 7.83 4.07 13.11
CA TYR A 89 8.10 4.81 11.88
C TYR A 89 7.82 3.92 10.67
N TYR A 90 7.43 4.53 9.55
CA TYR A 90 7.21 3.83 8.29
C TYR A 90 7.59 4.70 7.09
N ALA A 91 7.95 4.05 5.99
CA ALA A 91 8.18 4.68 4.71
C ALA A 91 6.83 5.01 4.05
N LEU A 92 6.63 6.30 3.77
CA LEU A 92 5.58 6.79 2.89
C LEU A 92 6.22 7.18 1.56
N ILE A 93 5.90 6.41 0.52
CA ILE A 93 6.36 6.68 -0.84
C ILE A 93 5.26 7.45 -1.57
N ARG A 94 5.62 8.55 -2.22
CA ARG A 94 4.74 9.33 -3.10
C ARG A 94 5.19 9.12 -4.53
N ALA A 95 4.28 8.69 -5.39
CA ALA A 95 4.49 8.51 -6.82
C ALA A 95 3.36 9.24 -7.55
N GLY A 96 3.62 10.45 -8.06
CA GLY A 96 2.58 11.35 -8.57
C GLY A 96 1.46 11.61 -7.54
N THR A 97 0.21 11.31 -7.90
CA THR A 97 -0.96 11.37 -7.01
C THR A 97 -1.22 10.07 -6.25
N MET A 98 -0.26 9.13 -6.21
CA MET A 98 -0.36 7.91 -5.42
C MET A 98 0.54 7.98 -4.18
N GLN A 99 0.05 7.42 -3.08
CA GLN A 99 0.79 7.18 -1.85
C GLN A 99 0.88 5.67 -1.60
N ILE A 100 2.09 5.16 -1.43
CA ILE A 100 2.35 3.74 -1.18
C ILE A 100 2.93 3.58 0.22
N THR A 101 2.41 2.62 0.97
CA THR A 101 3.02 2.16 2.22
C THR A 101 3.28 0.67 2.17
N THR A 102 4.23 0.20 2.98
CA THR A 102 4.70 -1.19 2.92
C THR A 102 4.52 -1.90 4.25
N SER A 103 4.08 -3.16 4.20
CA SER A 103 4.02 -4.03 5.37
C SER A 103 4.42 -5.46 5.00
N VAL A 104 5.34 -6.05 5.78
CA VAL A 104 5.78 -7.42 5.57
C VAL A 104 4.76 -8.38 6.19
N ILE A 105 4.27 -9.33 5.40
CA ILE A 105 3.22 -10.28 5.79
C ILE A 105 3.81 -11.69 5.90
N THR A 106 3.59 -12.38 7.01
CA THR A 106 3.97 -13.79 7.17
C THR A 106 2.90 -14.70 6.57
N MET A 107 3.29 -15.67 5.75
CA MET A 107 2.43 -16.69 5.16
C MET A 107 1.52 -17.37 6.17
N GLY A 108 0.26 -17.61 5.77
CA GLY A 108 -0.76 -18.18 6.63
C GLY A 108 -1.27 -17.24 7.73
N ARG A 109 -0.72 -16.02 7.85
CA ARG A 109 -1.45 -14.92 8.48
C ARG A 109 -2.25 -14.23 7.39
N THR A 110 -3.57 -14.30 7.48
CA THR A 110 -4.44 -13.38 6.76
C THR A 110 -3.98 -11.96 7.11
N PRO A 111 -3.83 -11.03 6.13
CA PRO A 111 -3.64 -9.61 6.43
C PRO A 111 -4.64 -9.26 7.53
N PRO A 112 -4.20 -8.91 8.75
CA PRO A 112 -5.06 -9.12 9.89
C PRO A 112 -6.24 -8.15 9.85
N ILE A 113 -7.44 -8.71 9.98
CA ILE A 113 -8.69 -8.10 10.48
C ILE A 113 -8.50 -7.46 11.86
N ARG A 114 -7.35 -7.70 12.52
CA ARG A 114 -6.98 -7.05 13.76
C ARG A 114 -6.47 -5.64 13.48
N ASP A 115 -7.10 -4.62 14.06
CA ASP A 115 -6.72 -3.21 13.98
C ASP A 115 -5.23 -3.00 14.27
N ALA A 116 -4.43 -2.92 13.22
CA ALA A 116 -3.13 -2.34 13.37
C ALA A 116 -3.33 -0.83 13.48
N LYS A 117 -2.66 -0.21 14.46
CA LYS A 117 -2.81 1.20 14.84
C LYS A 117 -2.76 2.16 13.65
N PHE A 118 -1.90 1.87 12.66
CA PHE A 118 -1.79 2.63 11.41
C PHE A 118 -3.10 2.67 10.59
N ARG A 119 -3.90 1.60 10.58
CA ARG A 119 -5.20 1.56 9.89
C ARG A 119 -6.27 2.40 10.60
N ARG A 120 -6.22 2.51 11.93
CA ARG A 120 -7.12 3.41 12.68
C ARG A 120 -6.81 4.87 12.37
N ASP A 121 -5.54 5.20 12.12
CA ASP A 121 -5.12 6.57 11.79
C ASP A 121 -5.52 6.95 10.37
N LEU A 122 -5.36 6.01 9.42
CA LEU A 122 -5.85 6.14 8.05
C LEU A 122 -7.39 6.23 7.98
N SER A 123 -8.10 5.38 8.73
CA SER A 123 -9.56 5.41 8.84
C SER A 123 -10.07 6.69 9.51
N ARG A 124 -9.36 7.22 10.52
CA ARG A 124 -9.69 8.52 11.15
C ARG A 124 -9.48 9.69 10.22
N GLU A 125 -8.47 9.63 9.36
CA GLU A 125 -8.28 10.64 8.31
C GLU A 125 -9.43 10.58 7.28
N ASN A 126 -9.87 9.38 6.91
CA ASN A 126 -11.05 9.16 6.07
C ASN A 126 -12.37 9.63 6.75
N GLU A 127 -12.56 9.40 8.05
CA GLU A 127 -13.75 9.85 8.79
C GLU A 127 -13.78 11.38 8.98
N ARG A 128 -12.62 12.02 9.10
CA ARG A 128 -12.49 13.50 9.13
C ARG A 128 -12.93 14.12 7.81
N LEU A 129 -12.63 13.44 6.69
CA LEU A 129 -13.05 13.82 5.34
C LEU A 129 -14.58 13.72 5.14
N GLU A 130 -15.26 12.83 5.86
CA GLU A 130 -16.73 12.64 5.74
C GLU A 130 -17.55 13.78 6.38
N LYS A 131 -17.01 14.51 7.35
CA LYS A 131 -17.76 15.51 8.14
C LYS A 131 -17.71 16.93 7.57
N GLN A 132 -17.10 17.15 6.40
CA GLN A 132 -16.99 18.48 5.79
C GLN A 132 -17.98 18.67 4.63
N HIS A 133 -19.15 19.23 4.94
CA HIS A 133 -19.97 19.89 3.93
C HIS A 133 -19.39 21.30 3.65
N PRO A 134 -18.98 21.64 2.42
CA PRO A 134 -18.48 22.97 2.11
C PRO A 134 -19.64 23.98 2.07
N ASP A 135 -19.54 25.03 2.88
CA ASP A 135 -20.40 26.22 2.86
C ASP A 135 -20.06 27.05 1.61
N LEU A 136 -21.06 27.26 0.74
CA LEU A 136 -20.92 27.85 -0.61
C LEU A 136 -20.67 29.37 -0.63
N PHE A 137 -20.75 30.06 0.51
CA PHE A 137 -20.77 31.53 0.56
C PHE A 137 -19.61 32.18 1.33
N LYS A 138 -18.62 31.40 1.77
CA LYS A 138 -17.35 31.95 2.24
C LYS A 138 -16.30 31.72 1.17
N ALA A 139 -15.55 32.76 0.83
CA ALA A 139 -14.32 32.60 0.06
C ALA A 139 -13.48 31.56 0.80
N SER A 140 -13.37 30.37 0.22
CA SER A 140 -12.61 29.28 0.81
C SER A 140 -11.16 29.73 0.84
N ALA A 141 -10.68 30.19 1.99
CA ALA A 141 -9.31 29.89 2.35
C ALA A 141 -9.27 28.36 2.34
N SER A 142 -8.81 27.77 1.24
CA SER A 142 -8.82 26.33 1.05
C SER A 142 -8.16 25.73 2.30
N PRO A 143 -8.90 25.01 3.15
CA PRO A 143 -8.30 24.34 4.30
C PRO A 143 -7.42 23.17 3.83
N LEU A 144 -7.42 22.90 2.53
CA LEU A 144 -6.79 21.79 1.85
C LEU A 144 -5.33 22.15 1.57
N GLY A 145 -4.43 21.59 2.37
CA GLY A 145 -3.10 21.31 1.87
C GLY A 145 -3.17 20.25 0.76
N PRO A 146 -2.21 20.23 -0.20
CA PRO A 146 -2.25 19.50 -1.46
C PRO A 146 -2.17 17.95 -1.38
N SER A 147 -2.72 17.30 -0.34
CA SER A 147 -2.47 15.88 -0.04
C SER A 147 -3.71 14.98 0.06
N GLN A 148 -4.94 15.50 -0.17
CA GLN A 148 -6.18 14.72 0.00
C GLN A 148 -6.84 14.27 -1.32
N GLU A 149 -6.09 14.26 -2.42
CA GLU A 149 -6.51 13.74 -3.74
C GLU A 149 -5.77 12.45 -4.12
N ASN A 150 -5.11 11.78 -3.17
CA ASN A 150 -4.15 10.74 -3.53
C ASN A 150 -4.70 9.32 -3.33
N LEU A 151 -4.43 8.42 -4.27
CA LEU A 151 -4.71 6.99 -4.13
C LEU A 151 -3.78 6.39 -3.08
N HIS A 152 -4.32 5.65 -2.11
CA HIS A 152 -3.51 4.90 -1.16
C HIS A 152 -3.38 3.44 -1.60
N ALA A 153 -2.14 3.00 -1.81
CA ALA A 153 -1.80 1.62 -2.12
C ALA A 153 -0.89 1.01 -1.05
N LEU A 154 -1.00 -0.29 -0.90
CA LEU A 154 -0.18 -1.12 -0.04
C LEU A 154 0.71 -2.00 -0.92
N LEU A 155 2.00 -2.00 -0.61
CA LEU A 155 2.94 -2.99 -1.12
C LEU A 155 3.24 -4.00 -0.01
N LEU A 156 2.95 -5.27 -0.26
CA LEU A 156 2.93 -6.31 0.78
C LEU A 156 3.89 -7.44 0.41
N PRO A 157 5.17 -7.36 0.81
CA PRO A 157 6.11 -8.46 0.67
C PRO A 157 5.71 -9.61 1.60
N HIS A 158 5.61 -10.83 1.05
CA HIS A 158 5.28 -12.02 1.81
C HIS A 158 6.54 -12.78 2.21
N THR A 159 6.64 -13.13 3.49
CA THR A 159 7.68 -14.03 4.03
C THR A 159 7.06 -15.37 4.41
N THR A 160 7.86 -16.43 4.40
CA THR A 160 7.52 -17.78 4.88
C THR A 160 7.19 -17.77 6.38
N LYS A 161 6.62 -18.86 6.89
CA LYS A 161 6.41 -18.95 8.34
C LYS A 161 7.77 -18.98 9.03
N TRP A 162 7.92 -18.28 10.15
CA TRP A 162 9.17 -18.22 10.92
C TRP A 162 9.63 -19.53 11.59
N SER A 163 8.90 -20.62 11.33
CA SER A 163 9.34 -21.99 11.61
C SER A 163 10.16 -22.60 10.48
N GLU A 164 10.14 -21.97 9.30
CA GLU A 164 10.90 -22.38 8.12
C GLU A 164 12.32 -21.80 8.16
N SER A 165 13.23 -22.35 7.36
CA SER A 165 14.67 -22.06 7.46
C SER A 165 15.18 -20.95 6.54
N ASP A 166 14.41 -20.61 5.51
CA ASP A 166 14.80 -19.61 4.52
C ASP A 166 13.85 -18.41 4.54
N HIS A 167 14.44 -17.26 4.85
CA HIS A 167 13.80 -15.95 4.89
C HIS A 167 14.61 -14.92 4.09
N SER A 168 15.57 -15.38 3.28
CA SER A 168 16.49 -14.53 2.53
C SER A 168 15.82 -13.78 1.37
N SER A 169 14.63 -14.22 0.93
CA SER A 169 13.88 -13.60 -0.15
C SER A 169 12.38 -13.57 0.17
N PRO A 170 11.63 -12.59 -0.38
CA PRO A 170 10.17 -12.62 -0.33
C PRO A 170 9.65 -13.75 -1.24
N ILE A 171 8.58 -14.43 -0.82
CA ILE A 171 7.89 -15.44 -1.63
C ILE A 171 7.19 -14.79 -2.83
N GLY A 172 6.72 -13.57 -2.62
CA GLY A 172 5.99 -12.77 -3.58
C GLY A 172 5.68 -11.41 -2.97
N VAL A 173 5.22 -10.48 -3.80
CA VAL A 173 4.85 -9.14 -3.37
C VAL A 173 3.46 -8.85 -3.90
N THR A 174 2.53 -8.55 -2.99
CA THR A 174 1.16 -8.18 -3.36
C THR A 174 1.04 -6.66 -3.41
N ILE A 175 0.36 -6.14 -4.42
CA ILE A 175 -0.16 -4.77 -4.42
C ILE A 175 -1.63 -4.79 -4.04
N ALA A 176 -2.02 -3.92 -3.11
CA ALA A 176 -3.40 -3.82 -2.67
C ALA A 176 -3.87 -2.38 -2.53
N VAL A 177 -5.14 -2.13 -2.82
CA VAL A 177 -5.81 -0.86 -2.59
C VAL A 177 -6.97 -1.14 -1.64
N PRO A 178 -6.88 -0.73 -0.37
CA PRO A 178 -7.92 -1.00 0.61
C PRO A 178 -9.18 -0.19 0.30
N TYR A 179 -10.32 -0.68 0.81
CA TYR A 179 -11.52 0.14 0.91
C TYR A 179 -11.33 1.30 1.89
N SER A 180 -12.23 2.29 1.82
CA SER A 180 -12.29 3.42 2.78
C SER A 180 -12.36 2.93 4.23
N ASP A 181 -13.10 1.83 4.47
CA ASP A 181 -12.99 0.99 5.66
C ASP A 181 -12.05 -0.20 5.38
N PRO A 182 -10.82 -0.20 5.92
CA PRO A 182 -9.85 -1.28 5.70
C PRO A 182 -10.30 -2.66 6.22
N ARG A 183 -11.35 -2.72 7.05
CA ARG A 183 -11.92 -3.99 7.53
C ARG A 183 -12.89 -4.61 6.54
N ALA A 184 -13.46 -3.79 5.65
CA ALA A 184 -14.48 -4.22 4.69
C ALA A 184 -13.88 -4.91 3.46
N GLY A 185 -12.59 -4.68 3.15
CA GLY A 185 -11.91 -5.38 2.06
C GLY A 185 -10.97 -4.49 1.26
N PHE A 186 -10.79 -4.87 -0.02
CA PHE A 186 -9.86 -4.24 -0.94
C PHE A 186 -10.50 -4.08 -2.33
N HIS A 187 -10.30 -2.92 -2.96
CA HIS A 187 -10.60 -2.69 -4.39
C HIS A 187 -9.65 -3.46 -5.29
N LEU A 188 -8.42 -3.63 -4.81
CA LEU A 188 -7.38 -4.37 -5.50
C LEU A 188 -6.64 -5.22 -4.48
N TYR A 189 -6.44 -6.49 -4.80
CA TYR A 189 -5.53 -7.37 -4.08
C TYR A 189 -4.98 -8.36 -5.09
N MET A 190 -3.74 -8.15 -5.54
CA MET A 190 -3.14 -8.97 -6.58
C MET A 190 -1.62 -9.05 -6.45
N ASP A 191 -1.05 -10.13 -6.97
CA ASP A 191 0.40 -10.27 -7.08
C ASP A 191 0.96 -9.19 -8.04
N VAL A 192 2.07 -8.56 -7.68
CA VAL A 192 2.71 -7.52 -8.49
C VAL A 192 3.14 -8.08 -9.86
N GLY A 193 3.42 -9.37 -9.98
CA GLY A 193 3.69 -10.05 -11.24
C GLY A 193 2.58 -9.90 -12.28
N GLN A 194 1.33 -9.81 -11.83
CA GLN A 194 0.17 -9.59 -12.71
C GLN A 194 0.07 -8.14 -13.19
N LEU A 195 0.66 -7.18 -12.46
CA LEU A 195 0.65 -5.76 -12.84
C LEU A 195 1.50 -5.49 -14.10
N TRP A 196 2.49 -6.34 -14.40
CA TRP A 196 3.36 -6.19 -15.58
C TRP A 196 2.62 -6.21 -16.91
N GLN A 197 1.48 -6.89 -16.98
CA GLN A 197 0.63 -6.92 -18.17
C GLN A 197 0.13 -5.51 -18.52
N TYR A 198 -0.29 -4.75 -17.51
CA TYR A 198 -0.80 -3.38 -17.67
C TYR A 198 0.30 -2.39 -18.07
N TYR A 199 1.55 -2.58 -17.62
CA TYR A 199 2.67 -1.78 -18.13
C TYR A 199 2.99 -2.04 -19.61
N SER A 200 2.71 -3.26 -20.10
CA SER A 200 2.93 -3.63 -21.49
C SER A 200 1.82 -3.11 -22.41
N GLU A 201 0.60 -2.98 -21.88
CA GLU A 201 -0.58 -2.44 -22.56
C GLU A 201 -0.65 -0.91 -22.55
N ALA A 202 0.00 -0.26 -21.57
CA ALA A 202 0.03 1.18 -21.38
C ALA A 202 0.93 1.94 -22.40
N GLY A 203 0.88 1.56 -23.68
CA GLY A 203 1.50 2.32 -24.77
C GLY A 203 1.06 3.78 -24.80
N ASP A 204 1.77 4.63 -25.56
CA ASP A 204 1.79 6.11 -25.54
C ASP A 204 0.44 6.88 -25.54
N GLU A 205 -0.71 6.20 -25.69
CA GLU A 205 -2.06 6.79 -25.66
C GLU A 205 -2.92 6.23 -24.51
N VAL A 206 -2.46 6.33 -23.26
CA VAL A 206 -3.33 6.04 -22.13
C VAL A 206 -4.22 7.26 -21.87
N GLU A 207 -5.55 7.09 -21.99
CA GLU A 207 -6.53 8.10 -21.57
C GLU A 207 -6.19 8.58 -20.15
N ASP A 208 -6.18 9.90 -19.95
CA ASP A 208 -5.96 10.50 -18.63
C ASP A 208 -7.09 10.07 -17.69
N ILE A 209 -6.80 9.10 -16.81
CA ILE A 209 -7.78 8.57 -15.89
C ILE A 209 -7.99 9.63 -14.82
N ALA A 210 -9.11 10.35 -14.92
CA ALA A 210 -9.54 11.29 -13.90
C ALA A 210 -9.81 10.55 -12.58
N TYR A 211 -8.80 10.52 -11.69
CA TYR A 211 -8.87 9.88 -10.39
C TYR A 211 -10.13 10.21 -9.57
N PRO A 212 -10.66 11.46 -9.57
CA PRO A 212 -11.91 11.76 -8.86
C PRO A 212 -13.09 10.88 -9.31
N THR A 213 -13.21 10.61 -10.61
CA THR A 213 -14.27 9.77 -11.17
C THR A 213 -14.09 8.30 -10.80
N LEU A 214 -12.84 7.80 -10.82
CA LEU A 214 -12.52 6.45 -10.39
C LEU A 214 -12.81 6.25 -8.90
N ARG A 215 -12.37 7.20 -8.06
CA ARG A 215 -12.63 7.21 -6.61
C ARG A 215 -14.12 7.19 -6.30
N ASP A 216 -14.91 8.02 -6.97
CA ASP A 216 -16.35 8.09 -6.73
C ASP A 216 -17.05 6.78 -7.13
N ARG A 217 -16.58 6.09 -8.19
CA ARG A 217 -17.05 4.76 -8.59
C ARG A 217 -16.65 3.67 -7.58
N MET A 218 -15.40 3.69 -7.11
CA MET A 218 -14.91 2.81 -6.05
C MET A 218 -15.78 2.93 -4.80
N ARG A 219 -16.06 4.16 -4.35
CA ARG A 219 -16.90 4.41 -3.17
C ARG A 219 -18.33 3.91 -3.32
N ARG A 220 -18.93 4.03 -4.51
CA ARG A 220 -20.25 3.48 -4.80
C ARG A 220 -20.25 1.94 -4.78
N ALA A 221 -19.16 1.31 -5.21
CA ALA A 221 -19.01 -0.13 -5.12
C ALA A 221 -18.92 -0.60 -3.66
N GLU A 222 -18.10 0.06 -2.83
CA GLU A 222 -18.00 -0.25 -1.39
C GLU A 222 -19.37 -0.22 -0.70
N ASN A 223 -20.15 0.83 -0.96
CA ASN A 223 -21.48 0.99 -0.35
C ASN A 223 -22.46 -0.11 -0.78
N ARG A 224 -22.33 -0.65 -2.00
CA ARG A 224 -23.18 -1.77 -2.46
C ARG A 224 -22.78 -3.08 -1.78
N ASP A 225 -21.48 -3.34 -1.68
CA ASP A 225 -20.97 -4.55 -1.04
C ASP A 225 -21.32 -4.59 0.46
N GLN A 226 -21.34 -3.42 1.13
CA GLN A 226 -21.77 -3.31 2.53
C GLN A 226 -23.29 -3.51 2.72
N ILE A 227 -24.12 -3.12 1.75
CA ILE A 227 -25.57 -3.31 1.80
C ILE A 227 -25.93 -4.77 1.52
N GLU A 228 -25.24 -5.43 0.59
CA GLU A 228 -25.46 -6.84 0.25
C GLU A 228 -24.90 -7.79 1.32
N GLY A 229 -23.81 -7.43 2.00
CA GLY A 229 -23.24 -8.18 3.12
C GLY A 229 -23.92 -7.96 4.49
N GLY A 230 -24.96 -7.12 4.56
CA GLY A 230 -25.70 -6.79 5.79
C GLY A 230 -26.88 -7.70 6.13
N ASN A 231 -27.11 -8.76 5.36
CA ASN A 231 -28.18 -9.74 5.56
C ASN A 231 -27.62 -11.16 5.76
N GLU A 232 -26.75 -11.36 6.76
CA GLU A 232 -26.50 -12.70 7.35
C GLU A 232 -26.30 -12.60 8.86
#